data_AF-A0A451AS67-F1
#
_entry.id   AF-A0A451AS67-F1
#
_cell.length_a   1.000
_cell.length_b   1.000
_cell.length_c   1.000
_cell.angle_alpha   90.00
_cell.angle_beta   90.00
_cell.angle_gamma   90.00
#
_symmetry.space_group_name_H-M   'P 1'
#
loop_
_entity.id
_entity.type
_entity.pdbx_description
1 polymer ?
#
loop_
_entity_poly.entity_id
_entity_poly.type
_entity_poly.pdbx_seq_one_letter_code
_entity_poly.pdbx_strand_id
1 'polypeptide(L)'
;MELVFLEALENHDIRMWQERSIDAGSAPFRGKVDFAFTPYRASLGLPYVVLSEAKKDDFEKGWGQCLMAAKTASLLNEREGHRFDTIYGIVSNGRIWEFGKYTRDNTFYKTGAYSLEQSSVLLGILHLIFQECEKARCFG
;
A
#
# COMPACT_ATOMS: atom_id res chain seq x y z
N MET A 1 -11.51 8.44 3.85
CA MET A 1 -10.15 7.87 3.78
C MET A 1 -9.18 8.87 3.16
N GLU A 2 -9.48 9.42 1.99
CA GLU A 2 -8.61 10.38 1.29
C GLU A 2 -8.08 11.53 2.17
N LEU A 3 -8.93 12.19 2.97
CA LEU A 3 -8.51 13.27 3.88
C LEU A 3 -7.44 12.83 4.90
N VAL A 4 -7.53 11.59 5.41
CA VAL A 4 -6.53 11.03 6.35
C VAL A 4 -5.19 10.86 5.65
N PHE A 5 -5.19 10.48 4.37
CA PHE A 5 -3.94 10.41 3.60
C PHE A 5 -3.39 11.79 3.30
N LEU A 6 -4.22 12.75 2.91
CA LEU A 6 -3.77 14.11 2.65
C LEU A 6 -3.09 14.71 3.89
N GLU A 7 -3.67 14.51 5.07
CA GLU A 7 -3.06 14.89 6.35
C GLU A 7 -1.73 14.16 6.59
N ALA A 8 -1.72 12.83 6.45
CA ALA A 8 -0.49 12.06 6.62
C ALA A 8 0.60 12.43 5.60
N LEU A 9 0.24 12.91 4.41
CA LEU A 9 1.13 13.26 3.30
C LEU A 9 1.78 14.64 3.42
N GLU A 10 1.28 15.54 4.27
CA GLU A 10 1.70 16.96 4.29
C GLU A 10 3.22 17.16 4.37
N ASN A 11 3.95 16.20 4.95
CA ASN A 11 5.40 16.27 5.15
C ASN A 11 6.17 15.12 4.46
N HIS A 12 5.60 14.48 3.43
CA HIS A 12 6.27 13.42 2.68
C HIS A 12 6.38 13.69 1.18
N ASP A 13 7.54 13.38 0.63
CA ASP A 13 7.84 13.35 -0.80
C ASP A 13 7.45 11.99 -1.41
N ILE A 14 6.16 11.68 -1.35
CA ILE A 14 5.55 10.49 -1.96
C ILE A 14 4.38 10.88 -2.84
N ARG A 15 4.06 10.01 -3.82
CA ARG A 15 2.93 10.21 -4.73
C ARG A 15 1.82 9.24 -4.39
N MET A 16 0.61 9.77 -4.19
CA MET A 16 -0.62 9.01 -4.07
C MET A 16 -1.27 8.83 -5.44
N TRP A 17 -1.67 7.60 -5.73
CA TRP A 17 -2.42 7.22 -6.92
C TRP A 17 -3.77 6.67 -6.49
N GLN A 18 -4.83 7.09 -7.16
CA GLN A 18 -6.19 6.67 -6.85
C GLN A 18 -6.79 5.95 -8.05
N GLU A 19 -7.50 4.85 -7.78
CA GLU A 19 -8.20 4.04 -8.78
C GLU A 19 -7.34 3.69 -9.99
N ARG A 20 -6.34 2.84 -9.79
CA ARG A 20 -5.43 2.44 -10.86
C ARG A 20 -5.42 0.94 -11.09
N SER A 21 -5.12 0.54 -12.31
CA SER A 21 -4.85 -0.85 -12.65
C SER A 21 -3.37 -1.15 -12.47
N ILE A 22 -3.08 -2.34 -11.96
CA ILE A 22 -1.75 -2.93 -11.89
C ILE A 22 -1.80 -4.30 -12.58
N ASP A 23 -0.77 -4.63 -13.35
CA ASP A 23 -0.74 -5.85 -14.15
C ASP A 23 0.69 -6.36 -14.29
N ALA A 24 1.00 -7.49 -13.66
CA ALA A 24 2.28 -8.18 -13.82
C ALA A 24 2.25 -9.19 -14.99
N GLY A 25 1.29 -9.12 -15.90
CA GLY A 25 1.25 -9.88 -17.15
C GLY A 25 0.75 -11.32 -17.04
N SER A 26 0.50 -11.84 -15.84
CA SER A 26 -0.10 -13.17 -15.66
C SER A 26 -1.13 -13.17 -14.54
N ALA A 27 -2.24 -13.89 -14.74
CA ALA A 27 -3.21 -14.13 -13.68
C ALA A 27 -2.58 -15.02 -12.58
N PRO A 28 -2.90 -14.80 -11.29
CA PRO A 28 -3.86 -13.83 -10.75
C PRO A 28 -3.27 -12.43 -10.47
N PHE A 29 -2.05 -12.12 -10.90
CA PHE A 29 -1.30 -10.91 -10.53
C PHE A 29 -1.66 -9.70 -11.41
N ARG A 30 -2.94 -9.38 -11.46
CA ARG A 30 -3.50 -8.23 -12.15
C ARG A 30 -4.84 -7.80 -11.52
N GLY A 31 -5.10 -6.51 -11.46
CA GLY A 31 -6.36 -5.98 -10.95
C GLY A 31 -6.35 -4.48 -10.71
N LYS A 32 -7.35 -3.99 -9.98
CA LYS A 32 -7.50 -2.59 -9.58
C LYS A 32 -7.07 -2.42 -8.13
N VAL A 33 -6.33 -1.35 -7.85
CA VAL A 33 -6.09 -0.82 -6.49
C VAL A 33 -6.93 0.42 -6.28
N ASP A 34 -7.50 0.57 -5.08
CA ASP A 34 -8.25 1.77 -4.73
C ASP A 34 -7.27 2.93 -4.47
N PHE A 35 -6.18 2.65 -3.74
CA PHE A 35 -5.05 3.57 -3.60
C PHE A 35 -3.70 2.84 -3.71
N ALA A 36 -2.69 3.54 -4.22
CA ALA A 36 -1.29 3.11 -4.19
C ALA A 36 -0.38 4.30 -3.90
N PHE A 37 0.75 4.04 -3.26
CA PHE A 37 1.75 5.07 -2.96
C PHE A 37 3.12 4.64 -3.50
N THR A 38 3.80 5.59 -4.12
CA THR A 38 5.13 5.42 -4.71
C THR A 38 6.04 6.54 -4.21
N PRO A 39 7.37 6.38 -4.28
CA PRO A 39 8.28 7.53 -4.20
C PRO A 39 7.85 8.63 -5.19
N TYR A 40 8.03 9.91 -4.85
CA TYR A 40 7.44 11.03 -5.62
C TYR A 40 7.79 11.05 -7.11
N ARG A 41 9.03 10.66 -7.46
CA ARG A 41 9.54 10.63 -8.85
C ARG A 41 9.29 9.30 -9.57
N ALA A 42 8.76 8.30 -8.87
CA ALA A 42 8.47 7.01 -9.46
C ALA A 42 7.15 7.02 -10.24
N SER A 43 7.09 6.22 -11.29
CA SER A 43 5.82 5.89 -11.95
C SER A 43 5.03 4.91 -11.08
N LEU A 44 3.75 4.70 -11.41
CA LEU A 44 2.94 3.64 -10.77
C LEU A 44 3.56 2.24 -10.95
N GLY A 45 4.52 2.07 -11.87
CA GLY A 45 5.27 0.82 -12.03
C GLY A 45 6.06 0.41 -10.79
N LEU A 46 6.23 1.30 -9.80
CA LEU A 46 6.94 1.02 -8.56
C LEU A 46 6.11 1.22 -7.27
N PRO A 47 4.97 0.53 -7.09
CA PRO A 47 4.17 0.69 -5.87
C PRO A 47 4.95 0.15 -4.67
N TYR A 48 5.01 0.95 -3.61
CA TYR A 48 5.62 0.57 -2.33
C TYR A 48 4.57 0.31 -1.25
N VAL A 49 3.42 0.99 -1.37
CA VAL A 49 2.25 0.78 -0.52
C VAL A 49 1.04 0.58 -1.43
N VAL A 50 0.23 -0.43 -1.13
CA VAL A 50 -1.06 -0.67 -1.79
C VAL A 50 -2.17 -0.67 -0.77
N LEU A 51 -3.34 -0.20 -1.17
CA LEU A 51 -4.50 -0.15 -0.30
C LEU A 51 -5.77 -0.58 -1.04
N SER A 52 -6.57 -1.38 -0.34
CA SER A 52 -7.88 -1.84 -0.79
C SER A 52 -8.97 -1.42 0.17
N GLU A 53 -10.07 -0.90 -0.36
CA GLU A 53 -11.23 -0.56 0.46
C GLU A 53 -11.99 -1.83 0.84
N ALA A 54 -12.31 -1.98 2.13
CA ALA A 54 -13.23 -2.99 2.62
C ALA A 54 -14.67 -2.59 2.29
N LYS A 55 -15.06 -2.75 1.03
CA LYS A 55 -16.40 -2.41 0.53
C LYS A 55 -17.43 -3.33 1.19
N LYS A 56 -18.51 -2.73 1.71
CA LYS A 56 -19.55 -3.43 2.50
C LYS A 56 -18.99 -4.11 3.76
N ASP A 57 -17.93 -3.54 4.35
CA ASP A 57 -17.25 -4.05 5.55
C ASP A 57 -16.64 -5.45 5.39
N ASP A 58 -16.40 -5.88 4.15
CA ASP A 58 -15.78 -7.17 3.83
C ASP A 58 -14.24 -7.04 3.82
N PHE A 59 -13.64 -7.13 5.01
CA PHE A 59 -12.19 -7.07 5.20
C PHE A 59 -11.46 -8.29 4.62
N GLU A 60 -12.08 -9.46 4.60
CA GLU A 60 -11.47 -10.66 4.02
C GLU A 60 -11.26 -10.47 2.51
N LYS A 61 -12.29 -10.00 1.81
CA LYS A 61 -12.19 -9.66 0.40
C LYS A 61 -11.22 -8.51 0.17
N GLY A 62 -11.25 -7.48 1.02
CA GLY A 62 -10.29 -6.38 0.98
C GLY A 62 -8.84 -6.87 1.08
N TRP A 63 -8.56 -7.80 1.98
CA TRP A 63 -7.24 -8.41 2.12
C TRP A 63 -6.85 -9.28 0.93
N GLY A 64 -7.78 -10.06 0.37
CA GLY A 64 -7.52 -10.82 -0.85
C GLY A 64 -7.07 -9.94 -2.02
N GLN A 65 -7.73 -8.79 -2.19
CA GLN A 65 -7.36 -7.79 -3.20
C GLN A 65 -6.02 -7.12 -2.86
N CYS A 66 -5.81 -6.72 -1.61
CA CYS A 66 -4.60 -6.06 -1.16
C CYS A 66 -3.36 -6.96 -1.31
N LEU A 67 -3.48 -8.27 -1.02
CA LEU A 67 -2.41 -9.25 -1.16
C LEU A 67 -2.05 -9.52 -2.62
N MET A 68 -3.06 -9.68 -3.47
CA MET A 68 -2.85 -9.78 -4.92
C MET A 68 -2.11 -8.54 -5.44
N ALA A 69 -2.52 -7.35 -4.98
CA ALA A 69 -1.87 -6.11 -5.35
C ALA A 69 -0.43 -6.00 -4.85
N ALA A 70 -0.17 -6.39 -3.60
CA ALA A 70 1.17 -6.37 -3.02
C ALA A 70 2.12 -7.32 -3.76
N LYS A 71 1.65 -8.52 -4.12
CA LYS A 71 2.43 -9.46 -4.94
C LYS A 71 2.68 -8.91 -6.34
N THR A 72 1.66 -8.33 -6.97
CA THR A 72 1.77 -7.70 -8.30
C THR A 72 2.80 -6.57 -8.27
N ALA A 73 2.76 -5.70 -7.25
CA ALA A 73 3.74 -4.64 -7.04
C ALA A 73 5.16 -5.20 -6.86
N SER A 74 5.34 -6.23 -6.03
CA SER A 74 6.64 -6.90 -5.87
C SER A 74 7.19 -7.42 -7.21
N LEU A 75 6.36 -8.01 -8.06
CA LEU A 75 6.77 -8.49 -9.38
C LEU A 75 7.15 -7.35 -10.34
N LEU A 76 6.40 -6.24 -10.31
CA LEU A 76 6.70 -5.05 -11.12
C LEU A 76 8.01 -4.40 -10.68
N ASN A 77 8.20 -4.23 -9.37
CA ASN A 77 9.44 -3.70 -8.80
C ASN A 77 10.66 -4.53 -9.23
N GLU A 78 10.58 -5.86 -9.15
CA GLU A 78 11.68 -6.76 -9.55
C GLU A 78 12.02 -6.64 -11.04
N ARG A 79 11.02 -6.43 -11.92
CA ARG A 79 11.24 -6.26 -13.37
C ARG A 79 11.97 -4.97 -13.71
N GLU A 80 11.69 -3.91 -12.96
CA GLU A 80 12.36 -2.62 -13.08
C GLU A 80 13.71 -2.58 -12.34
N GLY A 81 14.18 -3.71 -11.80
CA GLY A 81 15.46 -3.82 -11.10
C GLY A 81 15.44 -3.32 -9.65
N HIS A 82 14.28 -2.98 -9.11
CA HIS A 82 14.11 -2.54 -7.73
C HIS A 82 13.81 -3.74 -6.82
N ARG A 83 14.58 -3.86 -5.73
CA ARG A 83 14.43 -4.92 -4.74
C ARG A 83 14.00 -4.32 -3.41
N PHE A 84 12.70 -4.12 -3.27
CA PHE A 84 12.13 -3.74 -1.98
C PHE A 84 11.94 -4.99 -1.14
N ASP A 85 12.44 -4.98 0.10
CA ASP A 85 12.29 -6.11 1.02
C ASP A 85 10.85 -6.25 1.52
N THR A 86 10.05 -5.19 1.42
CA THR A 86 8.69 -5.13 1.93
C THR A 86 7.80 -4.27 1.03
N ILE A 87 6.58 -4.75 0.78
CA ILE A 87 5.46 -3.97 0.26
C ILE A 87 4.42 -3.84 1.37
N TYR A 88 4.03 -2.62 1.70
CA TYR A 88 3.00 -2.39 2.73
C TYR A 88 1.59 -2.50 2.13
N GLY A 89 0.69 -3.10 2.89
CA GLY A 89 -0.72 -3.27 2.56
C GLY A 89 -1.60 -2.59 3.60
N ILE A 90 -2.68 -1.95 3.16
CA ILE A 90 -3.68 -1.34 4.03
C ILE A 90 -5.06 -1.79 3.57
N VAL A 91 -5.92 -2.18 4.51
CA VAL A 91 -7.34 -2.43 4.24
C VAL A 91 -8.19 -1.59 5.18
N SER A 92 -9.13 -0.83 4.61
CA SER A 92 -9.98 0.05 5.42
C SER A 92 -11.37 0.26 4.81
N ASN A 93 -12.37 0.43 5.66
CA ASN A 93 -13.70 0.95 5.31
C ASN A 93 -13.86 2.44 5.67
N GLY A 94 -12.78 3.11 6.05
CA GLY A 94 -12.75 4.50 6.52
C GLY A 94 -13.01 4.68 8.01
N ARG A 95 -13.62 3.71 8.70
CA ARG A 95 -13.76 3.71 10.17
C ARG A 95 -12.70 2.85 10.85
N ILE A 96 -12.47 1.67 10.29
CA ILE A 96 -11.53 0.65 10.76
C ILE A 96 -10.41 0.52 9.74
N TRP A 97 -9.20 0.35 10.25
CA TRP A 97 -7.97 0.24 9.48
C TRP A 97 -7.18 -0.97 9.96
N GLU A 98 -6.85 -1.87 9.05
CA GLU A 98 -5.88 -2.94 9.28
C GLU A 98 -4.65 -2.70 8.39
N PHE A 99 -3.48 -2.94 8.95
CA PHE A 99 -2.21 -2.75 8.27
C PHE A 99 -1.51 -4.09 8.09
N GLY A 100 -0.73 -4.20 7.04
CA GLY A 100 0.03 -5.41 6.75
C GLY A 100 1.30 -5.12 5.99
N LYS A 101 2.16 -6.13 5.95
CA LYS A 101 3.37 -6.12 5.15
C LYS A 101 3.56 -7.46 4.47
N TYR A 102 3.88 -7.40 3.20
CA TYR A 102 4.25 -8.54 2.37
C TYR A 102 5.75 -8.50 2.14
N THR A 103 6.45 -9.54 2.57
CA THR A 103 7.91 -9.63 2.50
C THR A 103 8.34 -10.48 1.31
N ARG A 104 9.58 -10.27 0.85
CA ARG A 104 10.12 -10.91 -0.35
C ARG A 104 10.18 -12.44 -0.29
N ASP A 105 10.28 -13.01 0.90
CA ASP A 105 10.19 -14.46 1.16
C ASP A 105 8.77 -15.02 1.01
N ASN A 106 7.81 -14.21 0.54
CA ASN A 106 6.38 -14.51 0.42
C ASN A 106 5.65 -14.64 1.76
N THR A 107 6.21 -14.10 2.85
CA THR A 107 5.51 -14.04 4.14
C THR A 107 4.61 -12.81 4.20
N PHE A 108 3.44 -12.97 4.81
CA PHE A 108 2.51 -11.87 5.06
C PHE A 108 2.22 -11.72 6.55
N TYR A 109 2.29 -10.49 7.02
CA TYR A 109 1.96 -10.12 8.40
C TYR A 109 0.85 -9.08 8.37
N LYS A 110 -0.11 -9.19 9.29
CA LYS A 110 -1.15 -8.17 9.50
C LYS A 110 -1.31 -7.81 10.96
N THR A 111 -1.69 -6.58 11.22
CA THR A 111 -2.03 -6.08 12.55
C THR A 111 -3.47 -6.45 12.91
N GLY A 112 -3.88 -6.10 14.14
CA GLY A 112 -5.30 -5.93 14.46
C GLY A 112 -5.88 -4.66 13.84
N ALA A 113 -7.12 -4.36 14.22
CA ALA A 113 -7.87 -3.20 13.77
C ALA A 113 -7.54 -1.94 14.60
N TYR A 114 -7.46 -0.81 13.91
CA TYR A 114 -7.38 0.54 14.48
C TYR A 114 -8.58 1.36 14.03
N SER A 115 -9.05 2.27 14.88
CA SER A 115 -10.16 3.18 14.53
C SER A 115 -9.70 4.64 14.47
N LEU A 116 -10.53 5.50 13.88
CA LEU A 116 -10.30 6.95 13.88
C LEU A 116 -10.32 7.57 15.29
N GLU A 117 -10.87 6.91 16.29
CA GLU A 117 -10.80 7.36 17.69
C GLU A 117 -9.36 7.33 18.22
N GLN A 118 -8.49 6.54 17.57
CA GLN A 118 -7.06 6.44 17.84
C GLN A 118 -6.25 7.21 16.78
N SER A 119 -6.71 8.39 16.38
CA SER A 119 -6.15 9.16 15.26
C SER A 119 -4.64 9.34 15.34
N SER A 120 -4.08 9.64 16.53
CA SER A 120 -2.63 9.77 16.71
C SER A 120 -1.86 8.48 16.42
N VAL A 121 -2.42 7.32 16.77
CA VAL A 121 -1.82 6.01 16.46
C VAL A 121 -1.91 5.75 14.96
N LEU A 122 -3.07 6.01 14.36
CA LEU A 122 -3.30 5.80 12.93
C LEU A 122 -2.35 6.65 12.07
N LEU A 123 -2.25 7.94 12.38
CA LEU A 123 -1.33 8.87 11.70
C LEU A 123 0.13 8.48 11.94
N GLY A 124 0.49 8.03 13.14
CA GLY A 124 1.83 7.53 13.44
C GLY A 124 2.21 6.31 12.58
N ILE A 125 1.30 5.34 12.41
CA ILE A 125 1.53 4.18 11.54
C ILE A 125 1.68 4.61 10.08
N LEU A 126 0.80 5.49 9.59
CA LEU A 126 0.89 6.01 8.22
C LEU A 126 2.20 6.75 7.98
N HIS A 127 2.62 7.60 8.93
CA HIS A 127 3.89 8.32 8.86
C HIS A 127 5.07 7.36 8.77
N LEU A 128 5.10 6.30 9.60
CA LEU A 128 6.14 5.27 9.54
C LEU A 128 6.18 4.59 8.16
N ILE A 129 5.03 4.17 7.62
CA ILE A 129 4.95 3.52 6.30
C ILE A 129 5.41 4.47 5.20
N PHE A 130 5.01 5.74 5.25
CA PHE A 130 5.36 6.76 4.27
C PHE A 130 6.85 7.11 4.32
N GLN A 131 7.45 7.21 5.51
CA GLN A 131 8.91 7.34 5.64
C GLN A 131 9.66 6.17 5.00
N GLU A 132 9.19 4.94 5.16
CA GLU A 132 9.81 3.78 4.49
C GLU A 132 9.66 3.85 2.96
N CYS A 133 8.53 4.35 2.46
CA CYS A 133 8.33 4.61 1.03
C CYS A 133 9.31 5.66 0.49
N GLU A 134 9.59 6.73 1.25
CA GLU A 134 10.59 7.73 0.85
C GLU A 134 12.01 7.17 0.82
N LYS A 135 12.37 6.32 1.79
CA LYS A 135 13.69 5.66 1.84
C LYS A 135 13.90 4.67 0.70
N ALA A 136 12.82 4.09 0.19
CA ALA A 136 12.83 3.19 -0.97
C ALA A 136 13.16 3.90 -2.29
N ARG A 137 13.61 5.17 -2.25
CA ARG A 137 14.11 5.95 -3.38
C ARG A 137 14.97 5.09 -4.31
N CYS A 138 14.45 4.97 -5.52
CA CYS A 138 15.06 4.30 -6.64
C CYS A 138 16.40 4.98 -6.94
N PHE A 139 17.51 4.27 -6.74
CA PHE A 139 18.79 4.70 -7.30
C PHE A 139 18.66 4.66 -8.82
N GLY A 140 18.76 5.82 -9.45
CA GLY A 140 19.00 5.97 -10.89
C GLY A 140 20.49 6.02 -11.16
#